data_AF-A0A662T8X0-F1
#
_entry.id   AF-A0A662T8X0-F1
#
_cell.length_a   1.000
_cell.length_b   1.000
_cell.length_c   1.000
_cell.angle_alpha   90.00
_cell.angle_beta   90.00
_cell.angle_gamma   90.00
#
_symmetry.space_group_name_H-M   'P 1'
#
loop_
_entity.id
_entity.type
_entity.pdbx_description
1 polymer ?
#
loop_
_entity_poly.entity_id
_entity_poly.type
_entity_poly.pdbx_seq_one_letter_code
_entity_poly.pdbx_strand_id
1 'polypeptide(L)'
;MGQYKGRKENAVESMKIEADAKVVSGYPTIIIKKSILQDIKEKLNTDIIKIKIHNHIETTYYWSLQNIDRAAVITFRGLKPGKYTLEIEPYDKYRFIKEFNNLIREKHSIRLWIEKEKLILHKSDKLLTTDKWTFEKEHGGAIHIIAEYPSITRQEGKIKIKFQIKNDKAQIYIQEPRTGRKRDLPYEIVSITGSKVGVILKYRHGKKVKTSVIINVQRILEPLSALKYIKPVLSFKYVGDKTLSGILFKVYEFNVIDNLTSSILSSLMVVSYRFFKDPALKEDAKDIRDQIGKFITSKFLEQLGYKELIKDIENKPYYKIRFPYVKPDIMARLGEEWHVIEVKFRFKESSVRWIIGRAYQQVLRQFSILANHTPIEIDKNKKIDNIKNYSLIIVGYDHRVNRGYLYYHIGKVRWR
;
A
#
# COMPACT_ATOMS: atom_id res chain seq x y z
N MET A 1 15.89 -54.88 -15.79
CA MET A 1 16.73 -54.03 -14.93
C MET A 1 17.67 -53.22 -15.80
N GLY A 2 17.30 -51.96 -16.11
CA GLY A 2 18.15 -51.07 -16.89
C GLY A 2 18.90 -50.13 -15.96
N GLN A 3 20.23 -50.27 -15.89
CA GLN A 3 21.11 -49.36 -15.18
C GLN A 3 21.05 -47.97 -15.83
N TYR A 4 20.44 -47.00 -15.14
CA TYR A 4 20.66 -45.59 -15.46
C TYR A 4 22.10 -45.25 -15.10
N LYS A 5 22.98 -45.18 -16.11
CA LYS A 5 24.29 -44.53 -16.02
C LYS A 5 24.06 -43.09 -15.57
N GLY A 6 24.30 -42.82 -14.29
CA GLY A 6 24.39 -41.47 -13.78
C GLY A 6 25.51 -40.72 -14.49
N ARG A 7 25.15 -39.78 -15.39
CA ARG A 7 26.04 -38.69 -15.75
C ARG A 7 26.21 -37.82 -14.52
N LYS A 8 27.26 -38.08 -13.73
CA LYS A 8 27.86 -37.02 -12.91
C LYS A 8 28.63 -36.13 -13.88
N GLU A 9 27.96 -35.13 -14.44
CA GLU A 9 28.66 -33.97 -14.97
C GLU A 9 29.27 -33.26 -13.76
N ASN A 10 30.60 -33.28 -13.67
CA ASN A 10 31.35 -32.45 -12.73
C ASN A 10 31.10 -30.99 -13.14
N ALA A 11 30.00 -30.40 -12.66
CA ALA A 11 29.76 -28.98 -12.81
C ALA A 11 30.90 -28.26 -12.08
N VAL A 12 31.76 -27.58 -12.85
CA VAL A 12 32.84 -26.76 -12.31
C VAL A 12 32.18 -25.70 -11.42
N GLU A 13 32.32 -25.83 -10.10
CA GLU A 13 31.65 -24.92 -9.16
C GLU A 13 32.26 -23.51 -9.19
N SER A 14 33.55 -23.41 -9.54
CA SER A 14 34.26 -22.15 -9.69
C SER A 14 35.52 -22.29 -10.56
N MET A 15 35.97 -21.20 -11.16
CA MET A 15 37.24 -21.07 -11.88
C MET A 15 38.10 -19.98 -11.22
N LYS A 16 39.42 -20.18 -11.16
CA LYS A 16 40.35 -19.15 -10.70
C LYS A 16 41.22 -18.67 -11.85
N ILE A 17 41.34 -17.35 -11.99
CA ILE A 17 42.25 -16.73 -12.96
C ILE A 17 43.06 -15.62 -12.27
N GLU A 18 44.29 -15.44 -12.71
CA GLU A 18 45.08 -14.26 -12.34
C GLU A 18 44.83 -13.13 -13.34
N ALA A 19 44.67 -11.92 -12.83
CA ALA A 19 44.47 -10.73 -13.66
C ALA A 19 45.26 -9.54 -13.11
N ASP A 20 45.91 -8.80 -14.00
CA ASP A 20 46.59 -7.56 -13.64
C ASP A 20 45.61 -6.38 -13.68
N ALA A 21 45.56 -5.62 -12.59
CA ALA A 21 45.00 -4.28 -12.58
C ALA A 21 46.06 -3.28 -13.07
N LYS A 22 45.78 -2.58 -14.16
CA LYS A 22 46.64 -1.53 -14.73
C LYS A 22 45.90 -0.21 -14.81
N VAL A 23 46.61 0.91 -14.86
CA VAL A 23 45.99 2.22 -15.02
C VAL A 23 45.57 2.39 -16.48
N VAL A 24 44.26 2.54 -16.69
CA VAL A 24 43.67 2.79 -18.01
C VAL A 24 42.83 4.06 -17.89
N SER A 25 43.10 5.06 -18.74
CA SER A 25 42.41 6.35 -18.73
C SER A 25 42.37 7.02 -17.35
N GLY A 26 43.47 6.92 -16.59
CA GLY A 26 43.60 7.52 -15.26
C GLY A 26 43.05 6.69 -14.10
N TYR A 27 42.45 5.51 -14.35
CA TYR A 27 41.86 4.67 -13.31
C TYR A 27 42.44 3.25 -13.32
N PRO A 28 42.82 2.69 -12.16
CA PRO A 28 43.13 1.27 -12.03
C PRO A 28 41.97 0.43 -12.54
N THR A 29 42.25 -0.54 -13.40
CA THR A 29 41.26 -1.30 -14.16
C THR A 29 41.74 -2.73 -14.38
N ILE A 30 40.88 -3.71 -14.13
CA ILE A 30 41.09 -5.12 -14.48
C ILE A 30 40.37 -5.41 -15.80
N ILE A 31 41.06 -6.02 -16.76
CA ILE A 31 40.49 -6.39 -18.07
C ILE A 31 40.51 -7.91 -18.22
N ILE A 32 39.33 -8.52 -18.34
CA ILE A 32 39.20 -9.95 -18.68
C ILE A 32 38.91 -10.04 -20.17
N LYS A 33 39.83 -10.66 -20.92
CA LYS A 33 39.73 -10.78 -22.39
C LYS A 33 38.46 -11.52 -22.80
N LYS A 34 37.94 -11.17 -23.98
CA LYS A 34 36.76 -11.81 -24.59
C LYS A 34 36.90 -13.33 -24.67
N SER A 35 38.05 -13.84 -25.10
CA SER A 35 38.32 -15.28 -25.20
C SER A 35 38.14 -15.97 -23.85
N ILE A 36 38.69 -15.40 -22.77
CA ILE A 36 38.55 -15.93 -21.41
C ILE A 36 37.07 -15.94 -20.98
N LEU A 37 36.29 -14.90 -21.32
CA LEU A 37 34.86 -14.87 -21.02
C LEU A 37 34.07 -15.93 -21.79
N GLN A 38 34.44 -16.21 -23.04
CA GLN A 38 33.85 -17.29 -23.85
C GLN A 38 34.18 -18.65 -23.22
N ASP A 39 35.45 -18.89 -22.87
CA ASP A 39 35.87 -20.12 -22.17
C ASP A 39 35.11 -20.31 -20.85
N ILE A 40 34.91 -19.24 -20.07
CA ILE A 40 34.12 -19.27 -18.83
C ILE A 40 32.67 -19.63 -19.13
N LYS A 41 32.07 -19.03 -20.16
CA LYS A 41 30.67 -19.30 -20.54
C LYS A 41 30.48 -20.77 -20.91
N GLU A 42 31.39 -21.31 -21.72
CA GLU A 42 31.35 -22.71 -22.16
C GLU A 42 31.53 -23.67 -20.98
N LYS A 43 32.46 -23.37 -20.06
CA LYS A 43 32.76 -24.24 -18.91
C LYS A 43 31.70 -24.18 -17.80
N LEU A 44 31.17 -23.00 -17.49
CA LEU A 44 30.23 -22.81 -16.39
C LEU A 44 28.75 -22.91 -16.82
N ASN A 45 28.48 -22.94 -18.13
CA ASN A 45 27.14 -23.02 -18.72
C ASN A 45 26.14 -22.06 -18.06
N THR A 46 26.50 -20.78 -17.99
CA THR A 46 25.71 -19.76 -17.32
C THR A 46 25.75 -18.42 -18.05
N ASP A 47 24.70 -17.63 -17.89
CA ASP A 47 24.57 -16.30 -18.48
C ASP A 47 25.08 -15.19 -17.55
N ILE A 48 25.26 -15.46 -16.26
CA ILE A 48 25.73 -14.49 -15.27
C ILE A 48 26.75 -15.16 -14.36
N ILE A 49 27.82 -14.43 -14.06
CA ILE A 49 28.88 -14.87 -13.16
C ILE A 49 29.05 -13.89 -12.00
N LYS A 50 29.44 -14.44 -10.85
CA LYS A 50 29.97 -13.68 -9.71
C LYS A 50 31.49 -13.82 -9.72
N ILE A 51 32.18 -12.70 -9.66
CA ILE A 51 33.63 -12.58 -9.64
C ILE A 51 34.01 -12.09 -8.25
N LYS A 52 34.59 -12.96 -7.43
CA LYS A 52 35.23 -12.59 -6.16
C LYS A 52 36.66 -12.17 -6.48
N ILE A 53 37.01 -10.96 -6.07
CA ILE A 53 38.29 -10.33 -6.36
C ILE A 53 39.11 -10.36 -5.07
N HIS A 54 40.27 -11.00 -5.10
CA HIS A 54 41.17 -11.16 -3.96
C HIS A 54 42.54 -10.55 -4.26
N ASN A 55 42.99 -9.65 -3.36
CA ASN A 55 44.37 -9.21 -3.15
C ASN A 55 44.30 -8.15 -2.01
N HIS A 56 44.58 -6.87 -2.28
CA HIS A 56 44.59 -5.79 -1.30
C HIS A 56 43.19 -5.41 -0.78
N ILE A 57 42.14 -5.81 -1.50
CA ILE A 57 40.73 -5.58 -1.17
C ILE A 57 39.99 -6.86 -1.55
N GLU A 58 39.09 -7.30 -0.69
CA GLU A 58 38.10 -8.33 -1.01
C GLU A 58 36.79 -7.66 -1.41
N THR A 59 36.33 -7.95 -2.62
CA THR A 59 35.05 -7.45 -3.12
C THR A 59 34.46 -8.39 -4.15
N THR A 60 33.16 -8.26 -4.38
CA THR A 60 32.44 -9.00 -5.40
C THR A 60 31.98 -8.12 -6.55
N TYR A 61 31.97 -8.69 -7.75
CA TYR A 61 31.54 -8.04 -8.98
C TYR A 61 30.69 -8.99 -9.81
N TYR A 62 29.59 -8.51 -10.38
CA TYR A 62 28.72 -9.33 -11.23
C TYR A 62 28.88 -8.96 -12.71
N TRP A 63 28.92 -9.97 -13.57
CA TRP A 63 29.04 -9.80 -15.01
C TRP A 63 28.05 -10.67 -15.78
N SER A 64 27.56 -10.17 -16.90
CA SER A 64 26.70 -10.93 -17.81
C SER A 64 27.52 -11.46 -18.98
N LEU A 65 27.36 -12.74 -19.26
CA LEU A 65 27.91 -13.46 -20.40
C LEU A 65 26.88 -13.56 -21.55
N GLN A 66 25.77 -12.83 -21.46
CA GLN A 66 24.85 -12.65 -22.58
C GLN A 66 25.48 -11.71 -23.60
N ASN A 67 25.57 -12.15 -24.86
CA ASN A 67 26.11 -11.38 -25.98
C ASN A 67 27.53 -10.85 -25.73
N ILE A 68 28.50 -11.76 -25.53
CA ILE A 68 29.92 -11.39 -25.33
C ILE A 68 30.49 -10.79 -26.63
N ASP A 69 30.39 -9.48 -26.77
CA ASP A 69 30.94 -8.71 -27.89
C ASP A 69 32.34 -8.16 -27.58
N ARG A 70 32.64 -7.90 -26.29
CA ARG A 70 33.87 -7.24 -25.82
C ARG A 70 34.46 -7.85 -24.54
N ALA A 71 35.66 -7.40 -24.18
CA ALA A 71 36.31 -7.70 -22.92
C ALA A 71 35.52 -7.15 -21.71
N ALA A 72 35.58 -7.83 -20.57
CA ALA A 72 35.03 -7.30 -19.33
C ALA A 72 36.00 -6.30 -18.73
N VAL A 73 35.48 -5.10 -18.45
CA VAL A 73 36.22 -4.01 -17.83
C VAL A 73 35.67 -3.82 -16.42
N ILE A 74 36.53 -4.04 -15.44
CA ILE A 74 36.18 -3.98 -14.02
C ILE A 74 36.96 -2.82 -13.39
N THR A 75 36.20 -1.88 -12.83
CA THR A 75 36.72 -0.70 -12.13
C THR A 75 35.82 -0.45 -10.93
N PHE A 76 36.41 -0.21 -9.76
CA PHE A 76 35.69 0.14 -8.53
C PHE A 76 36.54 1.03 -7.63
N ARG A 77 35.88 1.74 -6.71
CA ARG A 77 36.56 2.63 -5.77
C ARG A 77 37.45 1.82 -4.84
N GLY A 78 38.73 2.18 -4.79
CA GLY A 78 39.75 1.50 -3.96
C GLY A 78 40.60 0.49 -4.72
N LEU A 79 40.25 0.13 -5.97
CA LEU A 79 41.11 -0.69 -6.81
C LEU A 79 42.48 -0.02 -6.99
N LYS A 80 43.56 -0.77 -6.79
CA LYS A 80 44.95 -0.31 -6.96
C LYS A 80 45.61 -1.11 -8.08
N PRO A 81 46.65 -0.57 -8.75
CA PRO A 81 47.45 -1.37 -9.68
C PRO A 81 48.11 -2.57 -8.97
N GLY A 82 48.20 -3.71 -9.65
CA GLY A 82 48.79 -4.93 -9.08
C GLY A 82 48.13 -6.20 -9.59
N LYS A 83 48.64 -7.36 -9.15
CA LYS A 83 48.08 -8.69 -9.48
C LYS A 83 46.87 -8.99 -8.61
N TYR A 84 45.80 -9.51 -9.18
CA TYR A 84 44.60 -9.95 -8.47
C TYR A 84 44.26 -11.38 -8.82
N THR A 85 43.78 -12.13 -7.84
CA THR A 85 43.17 -13.43 -8.07
C THR A 85 41.67 -13.24 -8.20
N LEU A 86 41.09 -13.72 -9.29
CA LEU A 86 39.66 -13.69 -9.55
C LEU A 86 39.10 -15.11 -9.42
N GLU A 87 38.22 -15.31 -8.44
CA GLU A 87 37.44 -16.54 -8.32
C GLU A 87 36.06 -16.29 -8.96
N ILE A 88 35.74 -17.09 -9.98
CA ILE A 88 34.59 -16.90 -10.85
C ILE A 88 33.66 -18.08 -10.65
N GLU A 89 32.44 -17.82 -10.19
CA GLU A 89 31.42 -18.84 -9.96
C GLU A 89 30.14 -18.51 -10.76
N PRO A 90 29.39 -19.54 -11.21
CA PRO A 90 28.12 -19.31 -11.88
C PRO A 90 27.13 -18.64 -10.94
N TYR A 91 26.28 -17.78 -11.47
CA TYR A 91 25.34 -17.02 -10.66
C TYR A 91 23.98 -16.91 -11.32
N ASP A 92 22.94 -17.27 -10.58
CA ASP A 92 21.57 -17.30 -11.09
C ASP A 92 20.59 -16.65 -10.11
N LYS A 93 19.32 -16.63 -10.49
CA LYS A 93 18.21 -16.08 -9.68
C LYS A 93 18.09 -16.77 -8.32
N TYR A 94 18.42 -18.06 -8.21
CA TYR A 94 18.29 -18.83 -6.97
C TYR A 94 19.44 -18.56 -6.00
N ARG A 95 20.68 -18.48 -6.50
CA ARG A 95 21.86 -18.04 -5.75
C ARG A 95 21.68 -16.61 -5.25
N PHE A 96 21.16 -15.72 -6.10
CA PHE A 96 20.78 -14.36 -5.71
C PHE A 96 19.81 -14.35 -4.52
N ILE A 97 18.71 -15.10 -4.59
CA ILE A 97 17.70 -15.14 -3.52
C ILE A 97 18.30 -15.65 -2.20
N LYS A 98 19.12 -16.70 -2.25
CA LYS A 98 19.78 -17.26 -1.07
C LYS A 98 20.71 -16.23 -0.43
N GLU A 99 21.57 -15.60 -1.22
CA GLU A 99 22.52 -14.59 -0.74
C GLU A 99 21.81 -13.32 -0.24
N PHE A 100 20.85 -12.81 -1.01
CA PHE A 100 20.07 -11.63 -0.65
C PHE A 100 19.34 -11.81 0.68
N ASN A 101 18.65 -12.94 0.86
CA ASN A 101 17.93 -13.25 2.10
C ASN A 101 18.85 -13.27 3.31
N ASN A 102 20.06 -13.83 3.18
CA ASN A 102 21.04 -13.84 4.26
C ASN A 102 21.47 -12.41 4.63
N LEU A 103 21.81 -11.61 3.62
CA LEU A 103 22.33 -10.24 3.82
C LEU A 103 21.27 -9.24 4.31
N ILE A 104 19.99 -9.44 3.98
CA ILE A 104 18.90 -8.49 4.31
C ILE A 104 18.16 -8.80 5.61
N ARG A 105 18.33 -10.03 6.14
CA ARG A 105 17.54 -10.57 7.27
C ARG A 105 17.54 -9.63 8.47
N GLU A 106 18.71 -9.13 8.85
CA GLU A 106 18.88 -8.25 10.01
C GLU A 106 18.32 -6.84 9.78
N LYS A 107 18.37 -6.34 8.54
CA LYS A 107 17.94 -4.97 8.22
C LYS A 107 16.43 -4.80 8.14
N HIS A 108 15.73 -5.76 7.54
CA HIS A 108 14.30 -5.61 7.24
C HIS A 108 13.43 -6.81 7.64
N SER A 109 14.02 -7.93 8.05
CA SER A 109 13.31 -9.18 8.38
C SER A 109 12.28 -9.56 7.30
N ILE A 110 12.73 -9.58 6.04
CA ILE A 110 11.96 -10.04 4.89
C ILE A 110 12.54 -11.36 4.36
N ARG A 111 11.76 -12.08 3.56
CA ARG A 111 12.24 -13.25 2.81
C ARG A 111 11.69 -13.23 1.39
N LEU A 112 12.55 -13.52 0.41
CA LEU A 112 12.21 -13.70 -1.00
C LEU A 112 12.30 -15.18 -1.39
N TRP A 113 11.44 -15.64 -2.29
CA TRP A 113 11.62 -16.89 -3.04
C TRP A 113 10.89 -16.84 -4.37
N ILE A 114 11.21 -17.79 -5.25
CA ILE A 114 10.49 -18.00 -6.50
C ILE A 114 9.73 -19.32 -6.40
N GLU A 115 8.45 -19.27 -6.76
CA GLU A 115 7.59 -20.45 -6.84
C GLU A 115 6.72 -20.33 -8.10
N LYS A 116 6.73 -21.36 -8.95
CA LYS A 116 5.94 -21.37 -10.21
C LYS A 116 6.16 -20.10 -11.05
N GLU A 117 7.43 -19.71 -11.22
CA GLU A 117 7.87 -18.47 -11.91
C GLU A 117 7.36 -17.14 -11.30
N LYS A 118 6.74 -17.16 -10.13
CA LYS A 118 6.34 -15.95 -9.41
C LYS A 118 7.34 -15.62 -8.31
N LEU A 119 7.69 -14.34 -8.20
CA LEU A 119 8.48 -13.83 -7.09
C LEU A 119 7.55 -13.57 -5.90
N ILE A 120 7.89 -14.16 -4.76
CA ILE A 120 7.15 -14.01 -3.51
C ILE A 120 8.03 -13.28 -2.50
N LEU A 121 7.48 -12.18 -1.95
CA LEU A 121 8.03 -11.43 -0.84
C LEU A 121 7.19 -11.68 0.41
N HIS A 122 7.84 -12.18 1.46
CA HIS A 122 7.25 -12.40 2.77
C HIS A 122 7.75 -11.40 3.78
N LYS A 123 6.80 -10.81 4.51
CA LYS A 123 7.07 -9.92 5.63
C LYS A 123 5.98 -10.09 6.69
N SER A 124 6.38 -10.49 7.90
CA SER A 124 5.45 -10.76 9.00
C SER A 124 4.47 -11.88 8.61
N ASP A 125 3.17 -11.63 8.58
CA ASP A 125 2.11 -12.55 8.12
C ASP A 125 1.67 -12.27 6.66
N LYS A 126 2.40 -11.41 5.93
CA LYS A 126 2.02 -10.95 4.58
C LYS A 126 2.87 -11.60 3.51
N LEU A 127 2.19 -12.12 2.49
CA LEU A 127 2.76 -12.61 1.24
C LEU A 127 2.36 -11.67 0.10
N LEU A 128 3.36 -11.18 -0.62
CA LEU A 128 3.21 -10.39 -1.83
C LEU A 128 3.78 -11.18 -3.00
N THR A 129 2.94 -11.46 -3.99
CA THR A 129 3.29 -12.29 -5.14
C THR A 129 3.20 -11.46 -6.42
N THR A 130 4.16 -11.62 -7.31
CA THR A 130 4.12 -11.03 -8.66
C THR A 130 4.76 -11.94 -9.69
N ASP A 131 4.19 -11.95 -10.89
CA ASP A 131 4.75 -12.54 -12.11
C ASP A 131 5.52 -11.51 -12.95
N LYS A 132 5.41 -10.22 -12.62
CA LYS A 132 6.11 -9.12 -13.29
C LYS A 132 7.42 -8.81 -12.59
N TRP A 133 8.45 -9.59 -12.88
CA TRP A 133 9.78 -9.36 -12.35
C TRP A 133 10.86 -9.75 -13.36
N THR A 134 12.03 -9.12 -13.26
CA THR A 134 13.22 -9.44 -14.06
C THR A 134 14.44 -9.59 -13.16
N PHE A 135 15.41 -10.38 -13.62
CA PHE A 135 16.70 -10.57 -12.96
C PHE A 135 17.81 -10.10 -13.90
N GLU A 136 18.51 -9.05 -13.52
CA GLU A 136 19.41 -8.33 -14.40
C GLU A 136 20.69 -7.89 -13.68
N LYS A 137 21.77 -7.82 -14.45
CA LYS A 137 23.02 -7.17 -14.04
C LYS A 137 22.95 -5.67 -14.31
N GLU A 138 23.54 -4.88 -13.42
CA GLU A 138 23.59 -3.44 -13.54
C GLU A 138 25.02 -2.92 -13.76
N HIS A 139 25.13 -1.72 -14.35
CA HIS A 139 26.42 -1.06 -14.48
C HIS A 139 27.11 -0.85 -13.11
N GLY A 140 28.42 -1.04 -13.08
CA GLY A 140 29.22 -0.92 -11.85
C GLY A 140 29.16 -2.14 -10.92
N GLY A 141 28.91 -3.33 -11.49
CA GLY A 141 29.12 -4.61 -10.82
C GLY A 141 28.06 -5.00 -9.81
N ALA A 142 26.85 -4.45 -9.91
CA ALA A 142 25.72 -4.85 -9.08
C ALA A 142 24.82 -5.84 -9.82
N ILE A 143 24.01 -6.58 -9.06
CA ILE A 143 22.98 -7.46 -9.59
C ILE A 143 21.67 -7.23 -8.85
N HIS A 144 20.55 -7.35 -9.55
CA HIS A 144 19.26 -7.05 -8.94
C HIS A 144 18.11 -7.88 -9.51
N ILE A 145 17.05 -7.97 -8.70
CA ILE A 145 15.71 -8.29 -9.15
C ILE A 145 14.87 -7.01 -9.11
N ILE A 146 14.20 -6.68 -10.21
CA ILE A 146 13.15 -5.64 -10.22
C ILE A 146 11.80 -6.34 -10.29
N ALA A 147 10.91 -6.00 -9.39
CA ALA A 147 9.58 -6.58 -9.29
C ALA A 147 8.52 -5.48 -9.27
N GLU A 148 7.49 -5.62 -10.10
CA GLU A 148 6.33 -4.74 -10.09
C GLU A 148 5.25 -5.33 -9.19
N TYR A 149 4.75 -4.56 -8.24
CA TYR A 149 3.60 -4.93 -7.43
C TYR A 149 2.45 -3.94 -7.63
N PRO A 150 1.19 -4.38 -7.44
CA PRO A 150 0.07 -3.46 -7.29
C PRO A 150 0.30 -2.50 -6.13
N SER A 151 0.16 -1.20 -6.38
CA SER A 151 0.21 -0.18 -5.34
C SER A 151 -0.91 0.81 -5.54
N ILE A 152 -1.68 1.05 -4.48
CA ILE A 152 -2.74 2.06 -4.49
C ILE A 152 -2.22 3.47 -4.23
N THR A 153 -1.03 3.61 -3.64
CA THR A 153 -0.43 4.91 -3.28
C THR A 153 0.24 5.64 -4.45
N ARG A 154 0.45 4.96 -5.57
CA ARG A 154 1.03 5.54 -6.79
C ARG A 154 -0.05 6.08 -7.72
N GLN A 155 0.28 6.88 -8.74
CA GLN A 155 -0.71 7.24 -9.78
C GLN A 155 -0.89 6.11 -10.79
N GLU A 156 0.18 5.36 -11.09
CA GLU A 156 0.26 4.38 -12.18
C GLU A 156 -0.33 2.99 -11.87
N GLY A 157 -0.91 2.73 -10.70
CA GLY A 157 -1.39 1.37 -10.35
C GLY A 157 -0.35 0.47 -9.73
N LYS A 158 0.92 0.80 -9.87
CA LYS A 158 2.01 -0.09 -9.53
C LYS A 158 3.15 0.60 -8.82
N ILE A 159 3.92 -0.20 -8.12
CA ILE A 159 5.19 0.14 -7.51
C ILE A 159 6.24 -0.84 -8.01
N LYS A 160 7.38 -0.32 -8.44
CA LYS A 160 8.53 -1.12 -8.79
C LYS A 160 9.48 -1.15 -7.59
N ILE A 161 9.83 -2.35 -7.14
CA ILE A 161 10.81 -2.58 -6.08
C ILE A 161 12.02 -3.21 -6.72
N LYS A 162 13.20 -2.68 -6.38
CA LYS A 162 14.48 -3.25 -6.79
C LYS A 162 15.18 -3.83 -5.57
N PHE A 163 15.40 -5.13 -5.59
CA PHE A 163 16.22 -5.86 -4.63
C PHE A 163 17.62 -5.99 -5.23
N GLN A 164 18.64 -5.41 -4.58
CA GLN A 164 19.97 -5.30 -5.15
C GLN A 164 21.04 -5.88 -4.22
N ILE A 165 22.00 -6.60 -4.78
CA ILE A 165 23.28 -6.93 -4.14
C ILE A 165 24.40 -6.18 -4.85
N LYS A 166 25.25 -5.51 -4.09
CA LYS A 166 26.47 -4.86 -4.58
C LYS A 166 27.55 -4.91 -3.50
N ASN A 167 28.75 -5.39 -3.85
CA ASN A 167 29.89 -5.50 -2.93
C ASN A 167 29.48 -6.17 -1.60
N ASP A 168 28.83 -7.32 -1.70
CA ASP A 168 28.34 -8.13 -0.56
C ASP A 168 27.37 -7.40 0.38
N LYS A 169 26.74 -6.31 -0.10
CA LYS A 169 25.69 -5.58 0.62
C LYS A 169 24.36 -5.69 -0.11
N ALA A 170 23.33 -6.08 0.62
CA ALA A 170 21.96 -6.06 0.15
C ALA A 170 21.27 -4.74 0.50
N GLN A 171 20.52 -4.20 -0.47
CA GLN A 171 19.71 -2.99 -0.36
C GLN A 171 18.39 -3.16 -1.13
N ILE A 172 17.37 -2.41 -0.71
CA ILE A 172 16.06 -2.39 -1.36
C ILE A 172 15.75 -0.96 -1.76
N TYR A 173 15.29 -0.78 -3.00
CA TYR A 173 14.93 0.52 -3.54
C TYR A 173 13.50 0.50 -4.06
N ILE A 174 12.82 1.62 -3.90
CA ILE A 174 11.62 1.93 -4.69
C ILE A 174 12.06 2.68 -5.95
N GLN A 175 11.54 2.28 -7.11
CA GLN A 175 11.78 2.98 -8.37
C GLN A 175 10.62 3.96 -8.60
N GLU A 176 10.90 5.26 -8.61
CA GLU A 176 9.89 6.27 -8.97
C GLU A 176 10.05 6.72 -10.43
N PRO A 177 8.96 6.76 -11.21
CA PRO A 177 8.95 7.38 -12.53
C PRO A 177 9.17 8.88 -12.38
N ARG A 178 9.96 9.46 -13.28
CA ARG A 178 10.18 10.91 -13.34
C ARG A 178 9.67 11.44 -14.67
N THR A 179 8.79 12.43 -14.63
CA THR A 179 8.27 13.09 -15.83
C THR A 179 9.44 13.57 -16.71
N GLY A 180 9.44 13.17 -17.99
CA GLY A 180 10.44 13.59 -18.97
C GLY A 180 11.78 12.84 -18.95
N ARG A 181 11.94 11.75 -18.19
CA ARG A 181 13.17 10.91 -18.24
C ARG A 181 12.85 9.46 -18.61
N LYS A 182 13.80 8.80 -19.31
CA LYS A 182 13.70 7.39 -19.72
C LYS A 182 13.91 6.38 -18.58
N ARG A 183 14.52 6.77 -17.45
CA ARG A 183 14.86 5.85 -16.35
C ARG A 183 14.25 6.30 -15.03
N ASP A 184 13.71 5.33 -14.30
CA ASP A 184 13.19 5.51 -12.95
C ASP A 184 14.33 5.86 -11.99
N LEU A 185 14.01 6.63 -10.94
CA LEU A 185 14.97 6.97 -9.89
C LEU A 185 14.86 5.99 -8.71
N PRO A 186 15.96 5.35 -8.30
CA PRO A 186 15.98 4.53 -7.10
C PRO A 186 15.99 5.41 -5.84
N TYR A 187 15.10 5.12 -4.90
CA TYR A 187 15.15 5.66 -3.54
C TYR A 187 15.27 4.51 -2.54
N GLU A 188 16.26 4.58 -1.66
CA GLU A 188 16.53 3.52 -0.69
C GLU A 188 15.38 3.43 0.33
N ILE A 189 14.93 2.19 0.55
CA ILE A 189 13.92 1.87 1.55
C ILE A 189 14.62 1.83 2.90
N VAL A 190 14.10 2.63 3.83
CA VAL A 190 14.62 2.76 5.19
C VAL A 190 13.93 1.77 6.13
N SER A 191 12.64 1.48 5.90
CA SER A 191 11.91 0.50 6.70
C SER A 191 10.80 -0.19 5.91
N ILE A 192 10.58 -1.47 6.23
CA ILE A 192 9.49 -2.30 5.70
C ILE A 192 8.69 -2.83 6.87
N THR A 193 7.38 -2.60 6.90
CA THR A 193 6.49 -3.10 7.96
C THR A 193 5.26 -3.79 7.37
N GLY A 194 4.85 -4.90 7.98
CA GLY A 194 3.58 -5.54 7.69
C GLY A 194 2.42 -4.71 8.27
N SER A 195 1.28 -4.72 7.59
CA SER A 195 0.03 -4.10 8.04
C SER A 195 -1.15 -4.96 7.63
N LYS A 196 -2.32 -4.77 8.23
CA LYS A 196 -3.52 -5.55 7.88
C LYS A 196 -3.85 -5.53 6.38
N VAL A 197 -3.56 -4.42 5.69
CA VAL A 197 -3.87 -4.19 4.27
C VAL A 197 -2.77 -4.60 3.29
N GLY A 198 -1.56 -4.92 3.78
CA GLY A 198 -0.41 -5.21 2.92
C GLY A 198 0.93 -4.77 3.55
N VAL A 199 1.91 -4.44 2.73
CA VAL A 199 3.26 -4.05 3.19
C VAL A 199 3.48 -2.55 3.00
N ILE A 200 3.88 -1.89 4.08
CA ILE A 200 4.22 -0.47 4.11
C ILE A 200 5.72 -0.31 3.92
N LEU A 201 6.11 0.57 3.00
CA LEU A 201 7.47 0.93 2.67
C LEU A 201 7.71 2.39 3.00
N LYS A 202 8.74 2.69 3.81
CA LYS A 202 9.23 4.06 4.01
C LYS A 202 10.58 4.22 3.31
N TYR A 203 10.75 5.28 2.55
CA TYR A 203 11.96 5.52 1.76
C TYR A 203 12.37 7.00 1.78
N ARG A 204 13.67 7.24 1.63
CA ARG A 204 14.24 8.59 1.68
C ARG A 204 14.18 9.23 0.30
N HIS A 205 13.50 10.37 0.18
CA HIS A 205 13.41 11.18 -1.03
C HIS A 205 13.96 12.58 -0.75
N GLY A 206 15.26 12.76 -1.01
CA GLY A 206 16.00 13.95 -0.57
C GLY A 206 16.02 14.05 0.96
N LYS A 207 15.62 15.20 1.51
CA LYS A 207 15.51 15.42 2.97
C LYS A 207 14.23 14.86 3.60
N LYS A 208 13.28 14.35 2.81
CA LYS A 208 11.97 13.88 3.29
C LYS A 208 11.90 12.36 3.29
N VAL A 209 11.16 11.79 4.24
CA VAL A 209 10.76 10.37 4.22
C VAL A 209 9.35 10.28 3.64
N LYS A 210 9.19 9.49 2.58
CA LYS A 210 7.88 9.19 1.98
C LYS A 210 7.45 7.78 2.38
N THR A 211 6.14 7.54 2.32
CA THR A 211 5.53 6.24 2.58
C THR A 211 4.78 5.75 1.35
N SER A 212 4.91 4.46 1.02
CA SER A 212 4.14 3.79 -0.02
C SER A 212 3.62 2.45 0.49
N VAL A 213 2.51 1.97 -0.07
CA VAL A 213 1.85 0.73 0.36
C VAL A 213 1.69 -0.20 -0.84
N ILE A 214 2.10 -1.45 -0.65
CA ILE A 214 1.82 -2.57 -1.55
C ILE A 214 0.62 -3.30 -0.97
N ILE A 215 -0.44 -3.47 -1.76
CA ILE A 215 -1.61 -4.23 -1.31
C ILE A 215 -1.48 -5.68 -1.75
N ASN A 216 -1.90 -6.61 -0.89
CA ASN A 216 -2.37 -7.91 -1.35
C ASN A 216 -3.80 -7.77 -1.89
N VAL A 217 -3.97 -7.76 -3.22
CA VAL A 217 -5.26 -7.48 -3.91
C VAL A 217 -6.39 -8.39 -3.42
N GLN A 218 -6.09 -9.61 -2.97
CA GLN A 218 -7.08 -10.55 -2.42
C GLN A 218 -7.69 -10.12 -1.08
N ARG A 219 -7.15 -9.08 -0.41
CA ARG A 219 -7.56 -8.65 0.94
C ARG A 219 -8.19 -7.26 1.02
N ILE A 220 -8.60 -6.65 -0.09
CA ILE A 220 -9.23 -5.31 -0.07
C ILE A 220 -10.57 -5.29 0.70
N LEU A 221 -11.21 -6.46 0.90
CA LEU A 221 -12.47 -6.60 1.64
C LEU A 221 -12.28 -6.73 3.18
N GLU A 222 -11.13 -7.22 3.66
CA GLU A 222 -10.85 -7.37 5.12
C GLU A 222 -10.86 -6.03 5.91
N PRO A 223 -10.40 -4.89 5.37
CA PRO A 223 -10.43 -3.61 6.09
C PRO A 223 -11.83 -3.04 6.30
N LEU A 224 -12.79 -3.31 5.40
CA LEU A 224 -14.18 -2.85 5.56
C LEU A 224 -14.86 -3.59 6.71
N SER A 225 -14.69 -4.91 6.79
CA SER A 225 -15.21 -5.69 7.91
C SER A 225 -14.53 -5.30 9.23
N ALA A 226 -13.25 -4.92 9.22
CA ALA A 226 -12.52 -4.47 10.40
C ALA A 226 -13.14 -3.21 11.06
N LEU A 227 -13.74 -2.28 10.30
CA LEU A 227 -14.43 -1.11 10.87
C LEU A 227 -15.50 -1.48 11.90
N LYS A 228 -16.11 -2.67 11.79
CA LYS A 228 -17.13 -3.15 12.73
C LYS A 228 -16.57 -3.53 14.09
N TYR A 229 -15.29 -3.86 14.19
CA TYR A 229 -14.66 -4.46 15.38
C TYR A 229 -13.65 -3.55 16.08
N ILE A 230 -13.43 -2.34 15.57
CA ILE A 230 -12.46 -1.40 16.16
C ILE A 230 -13.18 -0.47 17.13
N LYS A 231 -12.56 -0.25 18.29
CA LYS A 231 -12.89 0.87 19.19
C LYS A 231 -11.92 2.02 18.89
N PRO A 232 -12.22 2.89 17.91
CA PRO A 232 -11.34 3.98 17.54
C PRO A 232 -11.27 5.03 18.64
N VAL A 233 -10.13 5.70 18.75
CA VAL A 233 -9.98 6.91 19.57
C VAL A 233 -9.97 8.11 18.62
N LEU A 234 -11.15 8.70 18.43
CA LEU A 234 -11.33 9.96 17.69
C LEU A 234 -11.52 11.08 18.69
N SER A 235 -10.81 12.20 18.51
CA SER A 235 -11.04 13.42 19.28
C SER A 235 -11.70 14.45 18.38
N PHE A 236 -12.88 14.92 18.77
CA PHE A 236 -13.62 15.97 18.09
C PHE A 236 -13.52 17.29 18.88
N LYS A 237 -13.14 18.37 18.20
CA LYS A 237 -13.05 19.72 18.74
C LYS A 237 -14.04 20.62 18.01
N TYR A 238 -14.94 21.26 18.74
CA TYR A 238 -15.83 22.29 18.19
C TYR A 238 -15.00 23.51 17.79
N VAL A 239 -15.25 24.04 16.59
CA VAL A 239 -14.50 25.19 16.03
C VAL A 239 -15.38 26.40 15.73
N GLY A 240 -16.70 26.28 15.84
CA GLY A 240 -17.64 27.37 15.63
C GLY A 240 -18.86 26.95 14.81
N ASP A 241 -19.72 27.93 14.53
CA ASP A 241 -20.92 27.73 13.70
C ASP A 241 -20.72 28.33 12.30
N LYS A 242 -21.34 27.71 11.29
CA LYS A 242 -21.26 28.14 9.90
C LYS A 242 -22.60 27.96 9.20
N THR A 243 -23.09 29.03 8.59
CA THR A 243 -24.27 28.96 7.72
C THR A 243 -23.85 28.61 6.30
N LEU A 244 -24.40 27.52 5.78
CA LEU A 244 -24.14 27.06 4.42
C LEU A 244 -25.48 26.80 3.73
N SER A 245 -25.71 27.47 2.60
CA SER A 245 -26.97 27.38 1.84
C SER A 245 -28.21 27.65 2.70
N GLY A 246 -28.13 28.61 3.61
CA GLY A 246 -29.21 28.98 4.53
C GLY A 246 -29.39 28.08 5.76
N ILE A 247 -28.58 27.02 5.90
CA ILE A 247 -28.67 26.07 7.02
C ILE A 247 -27.50 26.29 7.98
N LEU A 248 -27.79 26.42 9.27
CA LEU A 248 -26.78 26.57 10.33
C LEU A 248 -26.20 25.20 10.71
N PHE A 249 -24.88 25.08 10.62
CA PHE A 249 -24.12 23.91 11.04
C PHE A 249 -23.19 24.25 12.20
N LYS A 250 -23.14 23.37 13.20
CA LYS A 250 -22.02 23.30 14.14
C LYS A 250 -20.84 22.62 13.44
N VAL A 251 -19.67 23.22 13.50
CA VAL A 251 -18.47 22.72 12.83
C VAL A 251 -17.50 22.14 13.84
N TYR A 252 -16.95 20.99 13.51
CA TYR A 252 -15.96 20.28 14.31
C TYR A 252 -14.76 19.92 13.45
N GLU A 253 -13.58 20.00 14.04
CA GLU A 253 -12.38 19.32 13.55
C GLU A 253 -12.18 18.03 14.33
N PHE A 254 -11.64 17.01 13.69
CA PHE A 254 -11.30 15.77 14.40
C PHE A 254 -9.96 15.18 13.98
N ASN A 255 -9.37 14.44 14.91
CA ASN A 255 -8.12 13.71 14.73
C ASN A 255 -8.30 12.23 15.07
N VAL A 256 -7.62 11.36 14.32
CA VAL A 256 -7.50 9.93 14.65
C VAL A 256 -6.28 9.75 15.55
N ILE A 257 -6.51 9.38 16.81
CA ILE A 257 -5.45 9.29 17.83
C ILE A 257 -4.71 7.95 17.73
N ASP A 258 -5.43 6.85 17.46
CA ASP A 258 -4.82 5.53 17.43
C ASP A 258 -4.33 5.12 16.03
N ASN A 259 -3.16 4.46 16.00
CA ASN A 259 -2.49 4.06 14.77
C ASN A 259 -3.28 3.03 13.95
N LEU A 260 -4.06 2.16 14.62
CA LEU A 260 -4.79 1.09 13.95
C LEU A 260 -5.95 1.66 13.11
N THR A 261 -6.78 2.50 13.72
CA THR A 261 -7.88 3.21 13.06
C THR A 261 -7.33 4.09 11.94
N SER A 262 -6.26 4.84 12.20
CA SER A 262 -5.62 5.67 11.18
C SER A 262 -5.17 4.84 9.99
N SER A 263 -4.50 3.69 10.20
CA SER A 263 -4.06 2.81 9.13
C SER A 263 -5.23 2.29 8.30
N ILE A 264 -6.35 1.91 8.93
CA ILE A 264 -7.51 1.33 8.25
C ILE A 264 -8.26 2.40 7.45
N LEU A 265 -8.59 3.54 8.07
CA LEU A 265 -9.24 4.65 7.36
C LEU A 265 -8.38 5.15 6.21
N SER A 266 -7.06 5.25 6.40
CA SER A 266 -6.15 5.66 5.33
C SER A 266 -6.16 4.69 4.16
N SER A 267 -6.15 3.38 4.45
CA SER A 267 -6.19 2.35 3.42
C SER A 267 -7.50 2.41 2.63
N LEU A 268 -8.63 2.48 3.33
CA LEU A 268 -9.95 2.59 2.71
C LEU A 268 -10.09 3.88 1.88
N MET A 269 -9.59 5.01 2.37
CA MET A 269 -9.59 6.26 1.62
C MET A 269 -8.80 6.18 0.32
N VAL A 270 -7.62 5.55 0.36
CA VAL A 270 -6.77 5.40 -0.82
C VAL A 270 -7.40 4.42 -1.82
N VAL A 271 -7.99 3.31 -1.35
CA VAL A 271 -8.74 2.37 -2.19
C VAL A 271 -9.92 3.08 -2.86
N SER A 272 -10.74 3.79 -2.10
CA SER A 272 -11.87 4.54 -2.65
C SER A 272 -11.43 5.55 -3.70
N TYR A 273 -10.37 6.33 -3.45
CA TYR A 273 -9.86 7.30 -4.43
C TYR A 273 -9.45 6.64 -5.75
N ARG A 274 -8.86 5.44 -5.69
CA ARG A 274 -8.50 4.64 -6.85
C ARG A 274 -9.72 4.12 -7.61
N PHE A 275 -10.65 3.48 -6.89
CA PHE A 275 -11.86 2.92 -7.50
C PHE A 275 -12.71 4.00 -8.16
N PHE A 276 -12.73 5.22 -7.63
CA PHE A 276 -13.42 6.35 -8.25
C PHE A 276 -12.89 6.73 -9.65
N LYS A 277 -11.68 6.30 -10.03
CA LYS A 277 -11.11 6.55 -11.36
C LYS A 277 -11.48 5.47 -12.38
N ASP A 278 -12.00 4.34 -11.92
CA ASP A 278 -12.45 3.25 -12.77
C ASP A 278 -13.99 3.24 -12.81
N PRO A 279 -14.63 3.42 -13.97
CA PRO A 279 -16.09 3.38 -14.08
C PRO A 279 -16.71 2.10 -13.51
N ALA A 280 -16.05 0.95 -13.64
CA ALA A 280 -16.58 -0.34 -13.20
C ALA A 280 -16.61 -0.47 -11.66
N LEU A 281 -15.73 0.24 -10.95
CA LEU A 281 -15.58 0.15 -9.49
C LEU A 281 -16.14 1.39 -8.77
N LYS A 282 -16.83 2.27 -9.49
CA LYS A 282 -17.26 3.57 -8.97
C LYS A 282 -18.28 3.46 -7.84
N GLU A 283 -19.17 2.48 -7.89
CA GLU A 283 -20.14 2.23 -6.81
C GLU A 283 -19.45 1.68 -5.56
N ASP A 284 -18.55 0.70 -5.70
CA ASP A 284 -17.71 0.22 -4.58
C ASP A 284 -16.94 1.39 -3.92
N ALA A 285 -16.43 2.30 -4.74
CA ALA A 285 -15.72 3.48 -4.27
C ALA A 285 -16.60 4.40 -3.42
N LYS A 286 -17.88 4.56 -3.78
CA LYS A 286 -18.88 5.33 -3.03
C LYS A 286 -19.24 4.60 -1.74
N ASP A 287 -19.45 3.30 -1.80
CA ASP A 287 -19.80 2.47 -0.64
C ASP A 287 -18.70 2.51 0.43
N ILE A 288 -17.43 2.45 0.03
CA ILE A 288 -16.31 2.63 0.97
C ILE A 288 -16.37 4.00 1.67
N ARG A 289 -16.67 5.07 0.93
CA ARG A 289 -16.78 6.43 1.51
C ARG A 289 -17.99 6.56 2.42
N ASP A 290 -19.09 5.94 2.03
CA ASP A 290 -20.30 5.88 2.84
C ASP A 290 -20.02 5.20 4.18
N GLN A 291 -19.37 4.04 4.16
CA GLN A 291 -18.97 3.31 5.38
C GLN A 291 -17.99 4.11 6.25
N ILE A 292 -16.99 4.77 5.66
CA ILE A 292 -16.11 5.68 6.41
C ILE A 292 -16.91 6.81 7.05
N GLY A 293 -17.82 7.42 6.29
CA GLY A 293 -18.68 8.51 6.77
C GLY A 293 -19.53 8.07 7.96
N LYS A 294 -20.29 6.98 7.80
CA LYS A 294 -21.12 6.38 8.86
C LYS A 294 -20.29 5.99 10.09
N PHE A 295 -19.09 5.46 9.90
CA PHE A 295 -18.18 5.11 10.99
C PHE A 295 -17.78 6.33 11.83
N ILE A 296 -17.27 7.39 11.20
CA ILE A 296 -16.84 8.62 11.89
C ILE A 296 -18.05 9.30 12.55
N THR A 297 -19.18 9.39 11.85
CA THR A 297 -20.42 9.96 12.38
C THR A 297 -20.92 9.20 13.61
N SER A 298 -20.90 7.88 13.60
CA SER A 298 -21.33 7.07 14.76
C SER A 298 -20.55 7.47 16.02
N LYS A 299 -19.24 7.67 15.89
CA LYS A 299 -18.36 8.03 17.02
C LYS A 299 -18.57 9.45 17.50
N PHE A 300 -18.81 10.37 16.57
CA PHE A 300 -19.22 11.73 16.93
C PHE A 300 -20.53 11.72 17.74
N LEU A 301 -21.52 10.95 17.31
CA LEU A 301 -22.80 10.84 18.02
C LEU A 301 -22.64 10.20 19.40
N GLU A 302 -21.84 9.14 19.54
CA GLU A 302 -21.50 8.56 20.84
C GLU A 302 -20.89 9.62 21.78
N GLN A 303 -19.97 10.48 21.30
CA GLN A 303 -19.39 11.58 22.09
C GLN A 303 -20.44 12.61 22.50
N LEU A 304 -21.48 12.84 21.68
CA LEU A 304 -22.62 13.70 22.02
C LEU A 304 -23.62 13.04 22.98
N GLY A 305 -23.40 11.79 23.40
CA GLY A 305 -24.25 11.08 24.35
C GLY A 305 -25.37 10.25 23.72
N TYR A 306 -25.35 10.02 22.41
CA TYR A 306 -26.29 9.09 21.78
C TYR A 306 -25.98 7.66 22.24
N LYS A 307 -26.99 6.99 22.79
CA LYS A 307 -26.81 5.67 23.43
C LYS A 307 -27.05 4.50 22.47
N GLU A 308 -27.85 4.74 21.43
CA GLU A 308 -28.29 3.68 20.53
C GLU A 308 -28.19 4.17 19.08
N LEU A 309 -27.51 3.38 18.24
CA LEU A 309 -27.27 3.67 16.83
C LEU A 309 -27.66 2.46 15.99
N ILE A 310 -28.58 2.64 15.07
CA ILE A 310 -29.01 1.64 14.10
C ILE A 310 -28.57 2.11 12.72
N LYS A 311 -27.66 1.35 12.11
CA LYS A 311 -27.14 1.61 10.76
C LYS A 311 -27.79 0.63 9.80
N ASP A 312 -27.94 1.05 8.55
CA ASP A 312 -28.43 0.21 7.45
C ASP A 312 -29.79 -0.45 7.78
N ILE A 313 -30.70 0.35 8.36
CA ILE A 313 -32.02 -0.11 8.85
C ILE A 313 -32.89 -0.66 7.72
N GLU A 314 -32.66 -0.24 6.48
CA GLU A 314 -33.33 -0.74 5.27
C GLU A 314 -33.12 -2.23 5.03
N ASN A 315 -32.13 -2.85 5.69
CA ASN A 315 -31.88 -4.29 5.61
C ASN A 315 -32.59 -5.09 6.72
N LYS A 316 -33.33 -4.42 7.62
CA LYS A 316 -34.04 -5.10 8.71
C LYS A 316 -35.38 -5.64 8.25
N PRO A 317 -35.80 -6.86 8.68
CA PRO A 317 -36.90 -7.59 8.05
C PRO A 317 -38.23 -6.82 8.02
N TYR A 318 -38.65 -6.26 9.16
CA TYR A 318 -39.95 -5.57 9.25
C TYR A 318 -39.89 -4.16 8.67
N TYR A 319 -38.75 -3.49 8.85
CA TYR A 319 -38.54 -2.17 8.26
C TYR A 319 -38.53 -2.22 6.73
N LYS A 320 -37.82 -3.18 6.12
CA LYS A 320 -37.70 -3.32 4.66
C LYS A 320 -39.06 -3.51 3.99
N ILE A 321 -39.95 -4.26 4.62
CA ILE A 321 -41.31 -4.51 4.11
C ILE A 321 -42.13 -3.22 4.16
N ARG A 322 -42.10 -2.50 5.29
CA ARG A 322 -42.94 -1.31 5.51
C ARG A 322 -42.41 -0.06 4.79
N PHE A 323 -41.10 0.06 4.62
CA PHE A 323 -40.43 1.24 4.06
C PHE A 323 -39.37 0.89 3.00
N PRO A 324 -39.74 0.24 1.87
CA PRO A 324 -38.78 -0.27 0.88
C PRO A 324 -37.91 0.81 0.22
N TYR A 325 -38.36 2.07 0.25
CA TYR A 325 -37.69 3.21 -0.39
C TYR A 325 -37.14 4.26 0.58
N VAL A 326 -37.26 4.05 1.90
CA VAL A 326 -36.79 5.01 2.91
C VAL A 326 -35.52 4.46 3.56
N LYS A 327 -34.37 5.02 3.20
CA LYS A 327 -33.05 4.50 3.59
C LYS A 327 -32.26 5.56 4.36
N PRO A 328 -32.58 5.79 5.65
CA PRO A 328 -31.77 6.68 6.47
C PRO A 328 -30.43 6.03 6.77
N ASP A 329 -29.36 6.82 6.75
CA ASP A 329 -28.01 6.30 6.97
C ASP A 329 -27.83 5.78 8.40
N ILE A 330 -28.35 6.54 9.38
CA ILE A 330 -28.31 6.18 10.80
C ILE A 330 -29.62 6.62 11.47
N MET A 331 -30.23 5.71 12.22
CA MET A 331 -31.23 6.06 13.25
C MET A 331 -30.52 6.10 14.61
N ALA A 332 -30.68 7.19 15.34
CA ALA A 332 -29.93 7.41 16.59
C ALA A 332 -30.84 7.89 17.72
N ARG A 333 -30.61 7.39 18.94
CA ARG A 333 -31.38 7.78 20.13
C ARG A 333 -30.57 8.66 21.07
N LEU A 334 -31.13 9.83 21.41
CA LEU A 334 -30.62 10.75 22.43
C LEU A 334 -31.70 10.96 23.49
N GLY A 335 -31.47 10.44 24.70
CA GLY A 335 -32.51 10.38 25.73
C GLY A 335 -33.70 9.53 25.25
N GLU A 336 -34.87 10.14 25.20
CA GLU A 336 -36.10 9.49 24.72
C GLU A 336 -36.40 9.76 23.24
N GLU A 337 -35.66 10.65 22.59
CA GLU A 337 -35.96 11.09 21.22
C GLU A 337 -35.13 10.30 20.20
N TRP A 338 -35.79 9.87 19.13
CA TRP A 338 -35.13 9.29 17.98
C TRP A 338 -34.87 10.33 16.89
N HIS A 339 -33.71 10.19 16.26
CA HIS A 339 -33.18 11.08 15.23
C HIS A 339 -32.99 10.30 13.93
N VAL A 340 -33.52 10.86 12.83
CA VAL A 340 -33.22 10.41 11.47
C VAL A 340 -31.99 11.15 10.98
N ILE A 341 -30.90 10.44 10.70
CA ILE A 341 -29.62 11.05 10.36
C ILE A 341 -29.18 10.65 8.95
N GLU A 342 -28.93 11.67 8.13
CA GLU A 342 -28.32 11.53 6.81
C GLU A 342 -26.84 11.92 6.89
N VAL A 343 -25.98 11.10 6.31
CA VAL A 343 -24.53 11.25 6.31
C VAL A 343 -24.03 11.47 4.89
N LYS A 344 -23.19 12.49 4.70
CA LYS A 344 -22.49 12.71 3.42
C LYS A 344 -20.99 12.79 3.62
N PHE A 345 -20.28 11.90 2.95
CA PHE A 345 -18.81 11.97 2.91
C PHE A 345 -18.33 12.90 1.78
N ARG A 346 -17.43 13.84 2.09
CA ARG A 346 -16.78 14.73 1.12
C ARG A 346 -15.29 14.83 1.41
N PHE A 347 -14.47 14.59 0.38
CA PHE A 347 -13.02 14.66 0.55
C PHE A 347 -12.50 16.11 0.64
N LYS A 348 -13.06 17.00 -0.17
CA LYS A 348 -12.70 18.43 -0.17
C LYS A 348 -13.79 19.24 0.50
N GLU A 349 -13.42 20.05 1.48
CA GLU A 349 -14.36 20.94 2.17
C GLU A 349 -15.02 21.93 1.21
N SER A 350 -14.29 22.40 0.20
CA SER A 350 -14.84 23.27 -0.85
C SER A 350 -16.00 22.64 -1.64
N SER A 351 -16.14 21.31 -1.60
CA SER A 351 -17.24 20.61 -2.28
C SER A 351 -18.51 20.45 -1.43
N VAL A 352 -18.49 20.87 -0.16
CA VAL A 352 -19.60 20.67 0.78
C VAL A 352 -20.86 21.40 0.31
N ARG A 353 -20.76 22.65 -0.14
CA ARG A 353 -21.92 23.47 -0.55
C ARG A 353 -22.79 22.80 -1.62
N TRP A 354 -22.17 22.04 -2.54
CA TRP A 354 -22.86 21.40 -3.67
C TRP A 354 -23.81 20.26 -3.28
N ILE A 355 -23.66 19.66 -2.09
CA ILE A 355 -24.50 18.52 -1.67
C ILE A 355 -25.58 18.90 -0.67
N ILE A 356 -25.42 20.04 0.03
CA ILE A 356 -26.29 20.40 1.16
C ILE A 356 -27.76 20.39 0.76
N GLY A 357 -28.14 21.10 -0.31
CA GLY A 357 -29.55 21.21 -0.70
C GLY A 357 -30.19 19.84 -0.94
N ARG A 358 -29.54 18.97 -1.72
CA ARG A 358 -30.05 17.62 -2.00
C ARG A 358 -30.10 16.75 -0.75
N ALA A 359 -29.05 16.76 0.07
CA ALA A 359 -28.99 15.94 1.28
C ALA A 359 -29.99 16.41 2.35
N TYR A 360 -30.22 17.72 2.45
CA TYR A 360 -31.20 18.30 3.36
C TYR A 360 -32.64 17.93 2.96
N GLN A 361 -32.98 18.01 1.67
CA GLN A 361 -34.28 17.55 1.18
C GLN A 361 -34.47 16.04 1.39
N GLN A 362 -33.40 15.26 1.22
CA GLN A 362 -33.42 13.83 1.46
C GLN A 362 -33.71 13.50 2.93
N VAL A 363 -33.00 14.11 3.88
CA VAL A 363 -33.22 13.82 5.31
C VAL A 363 -34.60 14.29 5.78
N LEU A 364 -35.07 15.46 5.29
CA LEU A 364 -36.41 15.95 5.60
C LEU A 364 -37.50 14.99 5.09
N ARG A 365 -37.38 14.52 3.85
CA ARG A 365 -38.33 13.55 3.28
C ARG A 365 -38.37 12.26 4.10
N GLN A 366 -37.20 11.70 4.43
CA GLN A 366 -37.12 10.48 5.24
C GLN A 366 -37.72 10.70 6.64
N PHE A 367 -37.36 11.82 7.29
CA PHE A 367 -37.89 12.19 8.59
C PHE A 367 -39.41 12.30 8.59
N SER A 368 -40.00 13.07 7.65
CA SER A 368 -41.45 13.26 7.59
C SER A 368 -42.19 11.93 7.40
N ILE A 369 -41.66 11.02 6.58
CA ILE A 369 -42.26 9.70 6.39
C ILE A 369 -42.18 8.90 7.70
N LEU A 370 -40.99 8.81 8.32
CA LEU A 370 -40.80 7.95 9.49
C LEU A 370 -41.53 8.49 10.73
N ALA A 371 -41.51 9.79 10.97
CA ALA A 371 -42.21 10.42 12.08
C ALA A 371 -43.74 10.17 12.01
N ASN A 372 -44.34 10.27 10.82
CA ASN A 372 -45.78 10.01 10.62
C ASN A 372 -46.19 8.54 10.81
N HIS A 373 -45.23 7.61 10.81
CA HIS A 373 -45.50 6.18 10.94
C HIS A 373 -44.94 5.59 12.24
N THR A 374 -44.55 6.44 13.18
CA THR A 374 -44.06 6.05 14.50
C THR A 374 -45.23 5.57 15.38
N PRO A 375 -45.12 4.45 16.12
CA PRO A 375 -43.93 3.59 16.26
C PRO A 375 -43.67 2.67 15.07
N ILE A 376 -42.38 2.43 14.81
CA ILE A 376 -41.87 1.58 13.72
C ILE A 376 -41.26 0.31 14.30
N GLU A 377 -41.80 -0.84 13.92
CA GLU A 377 -41.18 -2.13 14.21
C GLU A 377 -40.03 -2.40 13.25
N ILE A 378 -38.85 -2.72 13.80
CA ILE A 378 -37.63 -2.98 13.01
C ILE A 378 -37.37 -4.48 12.91
N ASP A 379 -37.53 -5.20 14.01
CA ASP A 379 -37.48 -6.65 14.15
C ASP A 379 -38.35 -7.10 15.35
N LYS A 380 -38.37 -8.41 15.65
CA LYS A 380 -39.23 -8.98 16.71
C LYS A 380 -39.03 -8.34 18.08
N ASN A 381 -37.85 -7.80 18.37
CA ASN A 381 -37.47 -7.34 19.70
C ASN A 381 -37.26 -5.83 19.77
N LYS A 382 -37.49 -5.10 18.68
CA LYS A 382 -37.09 -3.69 18.61
C LYS A 382 -38.07 -2.82 17.84
N LYS A 383 -38.46 -1.73 18.51
CA LYS A 383 -39.30 -0.66 17.96
C LYS A 383 -38.58 0.68 18.06
N ILE A 384 -38.80 1.54 17.08
CA ILE A 384 -38.45 2.96 17.12
C ILE A 384 -39.73 3.73 17.44
N ASP A 385 -39.72 4.43 18.55
CA ASP A 385 -40.75 5.34 19.00
C ASP A 385 -40.28 6.80 18.92
N ASN A 386 -41.14 7.76 19.24
CA ASN A 386 -40.79 9.17 19.47
C ASN A 386 -39.75 9.82 18.50
N ILE A 387 -39.95 9.68 17.18
CA ILE A 387 -39.09 10.30 16.17
C ILE A 387 -39.42 11.80 16.08
N LYS A 388 -38.56 12.66 16.66
CA LYS A 388 -38.79 14.11 16.78
C LYS A 388 -37.77 14.99 16.05
N ASN A 389 -36.62 14.41 15.71
CA ASN A 389 -35.50 15.16 15.18
C ASN A 389 -35.01 14.55 13.86
N TYR A 390 -34.44 15.42 13.03
CA TYR A 390 -33.60 14.99 11.92
C TYR A 390 -32.23 15.63 12.03
N SER A 391 -31.23 15.05 11.40
CA SER A 391 -29.89 15.61 11.38
C SER A 391 -29.19 15.36 10.06
N LEU A 392 -28.45 16.37 9.61
CA LEU A 392 -27.57 16.26 8.45
C LEU A 392 -26.14 16.37 8.93
N ILE A 393 -25.35 15.33 8.65
CA ILE A 393 -23.92 15.29 8.99
C ILE A 393 -23.11 15.20 7.71
N ILE A 394 -22.20 16.15 7.50
CA ILE A 394 -21.26 16.14 6.36
C ILE A 394 -19.86 16.00 6.91
N VAL A 395 -19.17 14.93 6.53
CA VAL A 395 -17.86 14.57 7.08
C VAL A 395 -16.81 14.47 5.98
N GLY A 396 -15.60 14.92 6.27
CA GLY A 396 -14.45 14.75 5.40
C GLY A 396 -13.23 14.30 6.20
N TYR A 397 -12.40 13.47 5.57
CA TYR A 397 -11.19 12.93 6.19
C TYR A 397 -10.01 12.98 5.21
N ASP A 398 -8.92 13.63 5.64
CA ASP A 398 -7.64 13.63 4.94
C ASP A 398 -6.64 12.69 5.62
N HIS A 399 -6.53 11.50 5.01
CA HIS A 399 -5.61 10.44 5.45
C HIS A 399 -4.13 10.85 5.46
N ARG A 400 -3.73 11.93 4.78
CA ARG A 400 -2.32 12.35 4.73
C ARG A 400 -1.87 13.03 6.03
N VAL A 401 -2.81 13.63 6.75
CA VAL A 401 -2.56 14.36 8.00
C VAL A 401 -3.33 13.77 9.18
N ASN A 402 -4.09 12.68 8.98
CA ASN A 402 -4.95 12.04 10.00
C ASN A 402 -5.95 13.00 10.66
N ARG A 403 -6.42 13.99 9.89
CA ARG A 403 -7.38 15.01 10.34
C ARG A 403 -8.60 15.05 9.44
N GLY A 404 -9.69 15.56 9.96
CA GLY A 404 -10.90 15.78 9.19
C GLY A 404 -11.78 16.87 9.76
N TYR A 405 -12.86 17.15 9.04
CA TYR A 405 -13.88 18.11 9.42
C TYR A 405 -15.24 17.42 9.48
N LEU A 406 -16.12 17.94 10.32
CA LEU A 406 -17.50 17.48 10.46
C LEU A 406 -18.43 18.67 10.62
N TYR A 407 -19.43 18.75 9.75
CA TYR A 407 -20.53 19.68 9.82
C TYR A 407 -21.76 18.96 10.36
N TYR A 408 -22.33 19.48 11.44
CA TYR A 408 -23.50 18.88 12.09
C TYR A 408 -24.64 19.88 12.15
N HIS A 409 -25.75 19.53 11.52
CA HIS A 409 -27.01 20.23 11.64
C HIS A 409 -28.04 19.32 12.32
N ILE A 410 -28.81 19.89 13.25
CA ILE A 410 -29.96 19.25 13.87
C ILE A 410 -31.19 20.14 13.63
N GLY A 411 -32.26 19.53 13.13
CA GLY A 411 -33.55 20.18 12.97
C GLY A 411 -34.58 19.55 13.89
N LYS A 412 -35.38 20.40 14.53
CA LYS A 412 -36.56 20.03 15.32
C LYS A 412 -37.81 20.43 14.55
N VAL A 413 -38.68 19.47 14.28
CA VAL A 413 -40.02 19.79 13.78
C VAL A 413 -40.96 19.78 14.98
N ARG A 414 -41.45 20.96 15.37
CA ARG A 414 -42.58 21.05 16.30
C ARG A 414 -43.83 20.71 15.50
N TRP A 415 -44.37 19.51 15.70
CA TRP A 415 -45.71 19.18 15.27
C TRP A 415 -46.68 20.11 16.02
N ARG A 416 -47.49 20.86 15.27
CA ARG A 416 -48.57 21.68 15.82
C ARG A 416 -49.77 20.80 16.15
#